data_AF-A0A2P5X878-F1
#
_entry.id   AF-A0A2P5X878-F1
#
_cell.length_a   1.000
_cell.length_b   1.000
_cell.length_c   1.000
_cell.angle_alpha   90.00
_cell.angle_beta   90.00
_cell.angle_gamma   90.00
#
_symmetry.space_group_name_H-M   'P 1'
#
loop_
_entity.id
_entity.type
_entity.pdbx_description
1 polymer ?
#
loop_
_entity_poly.entity_id
_entity_poly.type
_entity_poly.pdbx_seq_one_letter_code
_entity_poly.pdbx_strand_id
1 'polypeptide(L)'
;MERVREVGERLGYRVERGKRGLMGLGKGRVVVVVEVVEVAEVFVLVEIKVMDGGAEFEEGQWVDLEAGLGDVFVSWDNGALG
;
A
#
# COMPACT_ATOMS: atom_id res chain seq x y z
N MET A 1 -6.79 -4.28 -7.24
CA MET A 1 -6.31 -3.03 -7.88
C MET A 1 -7.32 -1.90 -7.82
N GLU A 2 -8.59 -2.09 -8.20
CA GLU A 2 -9.60 -1.01 -8.17
C GLU A 2 -9.77 -0.37 -6.77
N ARG A 3 -9.89 -1.19 -5.72
CA ARG A 3 -9.93 -0.72 -4.33
C ARG A 3 -8.74 0.17 -3.94
N VAL A 4 -7.53 -0.18 -4.37
CA VAL A 4 -6.33 0.62 -4.06
C VAL A 4 -6.37 1.98 -4.76
N ARG A 5 -6.93 2.06 -5.98
CA ARG A 5 -7.14 3.34 -6.66
C ARG A 5 -8.14 4.21 -5.90
N GLU A 6 -9.31 3.65 -5.58
CA GLU A 6 -10.38 4.38 -4.89
C GLU A 6 -9.93 4.90 -3.53
N VAL A 7 -9.26 4.05 -2.75
CA VAL A 7 -8.71 4.42 -1.44
C VAL A 7 -7.62 5.48 -1.59
N GLY A 8 -6.68 5.29 -2.52
CA GLY A 8 -5.61 6.25 -2.78
C GLY A 8 -6.15 7.63 -3.13
N GLU A 9 -7.07 7.71 -4.09
CA GLU A 9 -7.71 8.97 -4.50
C GLU A 9 -8.49 9.61 -3.35
N ARG A 10 -9.24 8.83 -2.57
CA ARG A 10 -9.98 9.32 -1.40
C ARG A 10 -9.07 9.90 -0.32
N LEU A 11 -7.88 9.31 -0.13
CA LEU A 11 -6.85 9.79 0.80
C LEU A 11 -6.02 10.95 0.22
N GLY A 12 -6.32 11.39 -1.00
CA GLY A 12 -5.68 12.53 -1.65
C GLY A 12 -4.36 12.20 -2.34
N TYR A 13 -4.09 10.92 -2.63
CA TYR A 13 -3.00 10.52 -3.50
C TYR A 13 -3.39 10.67 -4.96
N ARG A 14 -2.45 11.11 -5.78
CA ARG A 14 -2.49 10.87 -7.22
C ARG A 14 -2.09 9.43 -7.48
N VAL A 15 -2.96 8.67 -8.14
CA VAL A 15 -2.74 7.25 -8.42
C VAL A 15 -2.32 7.03 -9.87
N GLU A 16 -1.26 6.24 -10.07
CA GLU A 16 -0.79 5.85 -11.40
C GLU A 16 -0.64 4.33 -11.49
N ARG A 17 -1.11 3.74 -12.60
CA ARG A 17 -1.01 2.30 -12.85
C ARG A 17 0.34 1.97 -13.49
N GLY A 18 1.14 1.19 -12.77
CA GLY A 18 2.40 0.66 -13.24
C GLY A 18 2.25 -0.62 -14.07
N LYS A 19 3.39 -1.20 -14.44
CA LYS A 19 3.44 -2.52 -15.09
C LYS A 19 3.17 -3.62 -14.05
N ARG A 20 2.76 -4.81 -14.51
CA ARG A 20 2.69 -6.05 -13.69
C ARG A 20 1.92 -5.95 -12.36
N GLY A 21 0.87 -5.15 -12.29
CA GLY A 21 0.05 -5.07 -11.06
C GLY A 21 0.64 -4.16 -9.97
N LEU A 22 1.61 -3.32 -10.31
CA LEU A 22 2.06 -2.22 -9.44
C LEU A 22 1.14 -1.00 -9.58
N MET A 23 0.94 -0.28 -8.49
CA MET A 23 0.38 1.07 -8.48
C MET A 23 1.23 2.03 -7.67
N GLY A 24 1.48 3.20 -8.25
CA GLY A 24 2.13 4.32 -7.58
C GLY A 24 1.10 5.28 -7.01
N LEU A 25 1.31 5.72 -5.78
CA LEU A 25 0.49 6.68 -5.05
C LEU A 25 1.38 7.85 -4.63
N GLY A 26 1.18 9.03 -5.22
CA GLY A 26 1.96 10.24 -4.93
C GLY A 26 1.15 11.28 -4.15
N LYS A 27 1.72 11.83 -3.07
CA LYS A 27 1.11 12.93 -2.30
C LYS A 27 2.20 13.86 -1.75
N GLY A 28 2.35 15.03 -2.37
CA GLY A 28 3.45 15.94 -2.04
C GLY A 28 4.81 15.29 -2.32
N ARG A 29 5.63 15.13 -1.28
CA ARG A 29 6.94 14.42 -1.34
C ARG A 29 6.82 12.91 -1.12
N VAL A 30 5.68 12.44 -0.65
CA VAL A 30 5.47 11.01 -0.38
C VAL A 30 5.21 10.28 -1.69
N VAL A 31 5.95 9.20 -1.90
CA VAL A 31 5.70 8.22 -2.96
C VAL A 31 5.54 6.84 -2.33
N VAL A 32 4.35 6.26 -2.49
CA VAL A 32 4.03 4.90 -2.06
C VAL A 32 3.85 4.01 -3.29
N VAL A 33 4.37 2.80 -3.23
CA VAL A 33 4.14 1.76 -4.23
C VAL A 33 3.36 0.63 -3.58
N VAL A 34 2.26 0.24 -4.23
CA VAL A 34 1.45 -0.91 -3.86
C VAL A 34 1.61 -1.98 -4.93
N GLU A 35 2.02 -3.17 -4.52
CA GLU A 35 2.12 -4.35 -5.36
C GLU A 35 1.17 -5.42 -4.84
N VAL A 36 0.41 -6.05 -5.73
CA VAL A 36 -0.49 -7.15 -5.40
C VAL A 36 0.05 -8.42 -6.04
N VAL A 37 0.44 -9.37 -5.20
CA VAL A 37 1.02 -10.65 -5.61
C VAL A 37 0.03 -11.78 -5.29
N GLU A 38 -0.34 -12.57 -6.27
CA GLU A 38 -1.13 -13.80 -6.04
C GLU A 38 -0.21 -14.86 -5.40
N VAL A 39 -0.58 -15.32 -4.21
CA VAL A 39 0.21 -16.33 -3.47
C VAL A 39 -0.47 -17.71 -3.48
N ALA A 40 -1.78 -17.76 -3.71
CA ALA A 40 -2.56 -18.96 -3.97
C ALA A 40 -3.89 -18.61 -4.66
N GLU A 41 -4.64 -19.62 -5.14
CA GLU A 41 -5.87 -19.48 -5.95
C GLU A 41 -6.92 -18.51 -5.35
N VAL A 42 -6.95 -18.35 -4.03
CA VAL A 42 -7.87 -17.43 -3.32
C VAL A 42 -7.17 -16.45 -2.38
N PHE A 43 -5.83 -16.35 -2.45
CA PHE A 43 -5.04 -15.50 -1.56
C PHE A 43 -4.13 -14.55 -2.36
N VAL A 44 -4.17 -13.28 -1.99
CA VAL A 44 -3.27 -12.25 -2.48
C VAL A 44 -2.49 -11.63 -1.32
N LEU A 45 -1.21 -11.37 -1.53
CA LEU A 45 -0.39 -10.54 -0.68
C LEU A 45 -0.39 -9.11 -1.26
N VAL A 46 -0.67 -8.13 -0.42
CA VAL A 46 -0.56 -6.71 -0.78
C VAL A 46 0.68 -6.15 -0.10
N GLU A 47 1.70 -5.87 -0.88
CA GLU A 47 2.93 -5.25 -0.39
C GLU A 47 2.86 -3.74 -0.61
N ILE A 48 3.11 -2.97 0.45
CA ILE A 48 3.11 -1.50 0.41
C ILE A 48 4.49 -1.00 0.82
N LYS A 49 5.08 -0.16 -0.02
CA LYS A 49 6.44 0.38 0.16
C LYS A 49 6.41 1.90 0.06
N VAL A 50 6.98 2.58 1.04
CA VAL A 50 7.27 4.02 0.93
C VAL A 50 8.62 4.16 0.21
N MET A 51 8.61 4.66 -1.02
CA MET A 51 9.80 4.82 -1.85
C MET A 51 10.48 6.17 -1.65
N ASP A 52 9.71 7.20 -1.28
CA ASP A 52 10.21 8.55 -0.99
C ASP A 52 9.29 9.26 0.02
N GLY A 53 9.81 10.28 0.70
CA GLY A 53 9.08 11.08 1.68
C GLY A 53 8.78 10.35 2.99
N GLY A 54 9.62 9.39 3.39
CA GLY A 54 9.40 8.60 4.61
C GLY A 54 9.41 9.41 5.90
N ALA A 55 10.09 10.57 5.93
CA ALA A 55 10.05 11.47 7.09
C ALA A 55 8.70 12.19 7.24
N GLU A 56 7.97 12.36 6.13
CA GLU A 56 6.62 12.93 6.06
C GLU A 56 5.53 11.85 6.07
N PHE A 57 5.92 10.56 6.09
CA PHE A 57 4.98 9.45 6.12
C PHE A 57 4.77 8.97 7.56
N GLU A 58 3.69 9.43 8.17
CA GLU A 58 3.38 9.16 9.57
C GLU A 58 2.56 7.87 9.76
N GLU A 59 2.59 7.32 10.98
CA GLU A 59 1.84 6.12 11.36
C GLU A 59 0.34 6.21 11.03
N GLY A 60 -0.26 7.39 11.17
CA GLY A 60 -1.66 7.62 10.80
C GLY A 60 -1.96 7.32 9.33
N GLN A 61 -1.00 7.52 8.43
CA GLN A 61 -1.17 7.20 7.01
C GLN A 61 -1.13 5.69 6.75
N TRP A 62 -0.39 4.92 7.55
CA TRP A 62 -0.47 3.45 7.51
C TRP A 62 -1.86 2.98 7.93
N VAL A 63 -2.37 3.50 9.04
CA VAL A 63 -3.71 3.17 9.56
C VAL A 63 -4.81 3.52 8.54
N ASP A 64 -4.72 4.68 7.89
CA ASP A 64 -5.69 5.10 6.87
C ASP A 64 -5.68 4.19 5.64
N LEU A 65 -4.49 3.77 5.19
CA LEU A 65 -4.34 2.83 4.08
C LEU A 65 -4.89 1.46 4.46
N GLU A 66 -4.55 0.94 5.64
CA GLU A 66 -5.05 -0.34 6.16
C GLU A 66 -6.59 -0.33 6.23
N ALA A 67 -7.17 0.68 6.88
CA ALA A 67 -8.62 0.82 7.02
C ALA A 67 -9.33 0.94 5.65
N GLY A 68 -8.73 1.64 4.69
CA GLY A 68 -9.28 1.77 3.35
C GLY A 68 -9.23 0.45 2.55
N LEU A 69 -8.09 -0.24 2.62
CA LEU A 69 -7.80 -1.46 1.87
C LEU A 69 -8.41 -2.72 2.53
N GLY A 70 -8.86 -2.62 3.79
CA GLY A 70 -9.59 -3.64 4.55
C GLY A 70 -8.72 -4.80 5.02
N ASP A 71 -9.34 -5.86 5.55
CA ASP A 71 -8.70 -7.06 6.13
C ASP A 71 -7.94 -7.97 5.13
N VAL A 72 -7.25 -7.38 4.15
CA VAL A 72 -6.39 -8.08 3.18
C VAL A 72 -4.93 -8.12 3.67
N PHE A 73 -4.65 -7.63 4.89
CA PHE A 73 -3.30 -7.55 5.43
C PHE A 73 -2.98 -8.73 6.36
N VAL A 74 -1.77 -9.24 6.19
CA VAL A 74 -1.04 -9.93 7.24
C VAL A 74 0.05 -8.96 7.68
N SER A 75 0.00 -8.46 8.91
CA SER A 75 1.10 -7.70 9.48
C SER A 75 2.32 -8.62 9.57
N TRP A 76 3.42 -8.26 8.91
CA TRP A 76 4.65 -9.02 9.00
C TRP A 76 5.52 -8.41 10.10
N ASP A 77 5.50 -9.03 11.27
CA ASP A 77 6.41 -8.69 12.36
C ASP A 77 7.75 -9.42 12.13
N ASN A 78 8.84 -8.66 12.00
CA ASN A 78 10.21 -9.18 11.95
C ASN A 78 10.72 -9.63 13.35
N GLY A 79 9.89 -9.57 14.39
CA GLY A 79 10.24 -9.96 15.76
C GLY A 79 10.46 -11.46 16.02
N ALA A 80 10.19 -12.34 15.05
CA ALA A 80 10.32 -13.79 15.21
C ALA A 80 11.66 -14.39 14.74
N LEU A 81 12.76 -13.64 14.88
CA LEU A 81 14.11 -14.20 14.88
C LEU A 81 14.73 -14.00 16.28
N GLY A 82 14.31 -14.85 17.21
CA GLY A 82 14.89 -15.05 18.53
C GLY A 82 15.08 -16.53 18.81
#